data_AF-A0A7G2E860-F1
#
_entry.id   AF-A0A7G2E860-F1
#
_cell.length_a   1.000
_cell.length_b   1.000
_cell.length_c   1.000
_cell.angle_alpha   90.00
_cell.angle_beta   90.00
_cell.angle_gamma   90.00
#
_symmetry.space_group_name_H-M   'P 1'
#
loop_
_entity.id
_entity.type
_entity.pdbx_description
1 polymer ?
#
loop_
_entity_poly.entity_id
_entity_poly.type
_entity_poly.pdbx_seq_one_letter_code
_entity_poly.pdbx_strand_id
1 'polypeptide(L)'
;MTRVSRSLRDAIRDEIALWTKFVIEPPLSSRLTDDILSEFSSKSAGKLKTLILRQCLMVTDKGLRRVVDANPLITKIIVPGCSGLTPEGIMECVESLSKNNHKLETLHINGVNGFTKQHLSALYTYLSSEGTIDLEVCPKCDEVRMIPSCSRESCKQRKCRGCWLCIPRCAECAVCLVGSDTESQEAACGNDDVLCLECWLVLPKCRFCNKPYCTNHSSRRHEIAITDAVSRPSFECEACYYRAGTNPYEVDYQI
;
A
#
# COMPACT_ATOMS: atom_id res chain seq x y z
N MET A 1 -22.33 3.96 13.44
CA MET A 1 -21.24 4.96 13.52
C MET A 1 -21.26 5.63 14.89
N THR A 2 -20.34 5.26 15.78
CA THR A 2 -20.13 5.96 17.05
C THR A 2 -19.36 7.26 16.76
N ARG A 3 -20.03 8.40 16.96
CA ARG A 3 -19.39 9.72 16.82
C ARG A 3 -18.56 10.00 18.07
N VAL A 4 -17.27 10.27 17.89
CA VAL A 4 -16.41 10.80 18.95
C VAL A 4 -16.93 12.16 19.40
N SER A 5 -16.94 12.44 20.71
CA SER A 5 -17.36 13.74 21.25
C SER A 5 -16.46 14.86 20.71
N ARG A 6 -17.01 16.07 20.55
CA ARG A 6 -16.23 17.24 20.07
C ARG A 6 -15.05 17.53 20.98
N SER A 7 -15.28 17.51 22.29
CA SER A 7 -14.24 17.73 23.30
C SER A 7 -13.07 16.75 23.20
N LEU A 8 -13.32 15.44 23.00
CA LEU A 8 -12.24 14.47 22.82
C LEU A 8 -11.51 14.68 21.47
N ARG A 9 -12.25 15.03 20.42
CA ARG A 9 -11.64 15.35 19.12
C ARG A 9 -10.73 16.57 19.20
N ASP A 10 -11.16 17.61 19.92
CA ASP A 10 -10.41 18.85 20.08
C ASP A 10 -9.19 18.63 20.99
N ALA A 11 -9.33 17.87 22.08
CA ALA A 11 -8.21 17.47 22.93
C ALA A 11 -7.13 16.68 22.15
N ILE A 12 -7.54 15.72 21.30
CA ILE A 12 -6.59 14.99 20.45
C ILE A 12 -5.96 15.90 19.38
N ARG A 13 -6.73 16.87 18.87
CA ARG A 13 -6.26 17.81 17.85
C ARG A 13 -5.09 18.66 18.35
N ASP A 14 -5.13 19.09 19.61
CA ASP A 14 -4.13 19.99 20.18
C ASP A 14 -2.89 19.26 20.75
N GLU A 15 -2.96 17.93 20.87
CA GLU A 15 -1.86 17.11 21.39
C GLU A 15 -0.80 16.78 20.33
N ILE A 16 0.15 17.70 20.14
CA ILE A 16 1.26 17.59 19.17
C ILE A 16 2.04 16.27 19.31
N ALA A 17 2.20 15.73 20.52
CA ALA A 17 2.93 14.49 20.77
C ALA A 17 2.32 13.28 20.04
N LEU A 18 1.01 13.31 19.76
CA LEU A 18 0.29 12.25 19.05
C LEU A 18 0.52 12.28 17.53
N TRP A 19 0.94 13.43 16.98
CA TRP A 19 1.08 13.65 15.54
C TRP A 19 2.50 13.37 15.01
N THR A 20 3.23 12.46 15.67
CA THR A 20 4.60 12.07 15.27
C THR A 20 4.64 10.92 14.25
N LYS A 21 3.54 10.17 14.10
CA LYS A 21 3.39 9.06 13.16
C LYS A 21 2.04 9.10 12.48
N PHE A 22 2.04 9.21 11.15
CA PHE A 22 0.83 9.20 10.33
C PHE A 22 0.75 7.89 9.58
N VAL A 23 -0.39 7.20 9.73
CA VAL A 23 -0.67 5.96 9.00
C VAL A 23 -2.04 6.09 8.38
N ILE A 24 -2.07 6.11 7.05
CA ILE A 24 -3.30 6.08 6.27
C ILE A 24 -3.24 4.87 5.35
N GLU A 25 -4.27 4.05 5.43
CA GLU A 25 -4.40 2.81 4.66
C GLU A 25 -5.87 2.60 4.25
N PRO A 26 -6.15 1.65 3.35
CA PRO A 26 -7.53 1.35 2.99
C PRO A 26 -8.40 1.02 4.21
N PRO A 27 -9.68 1.43 4.22
CA PRO A 27 -10.39 2.11 3.13
C PRO A 27 -10.18 3.64 3.09
N LEU A 28 -9.53 4.25 4.09
CA LEU A 28 -9.40 5.71 4.22
C LEU A 28 -8.53 6.33 3.12
N SER A 29 -7.56 5.58 2.60
CA SER A 29 -6.65 6.02 1.54
C SER A 29 -7.34 6.52 0.28
N SER A 30 -8.50 5.94 -0.07
CA SER A 30 -9.29 6.31 -1.25
C SER A 30 -9.83 7.74 -1.20
N ARG A 31 -9.94 8.32 -0.01
CA ARG A 31 -10.49 9.67 0.24
C ARG A 31 -9.41 10.69 0.56
N LEU A 32 -8.15 10.28 0.68
CA LEU A 32 -7.06 11.16 1.04
C LEU A 32 -6.60 11.96 -0.18
N THR A 33 -6.80 13.28 -0.14
CA THR A 33 -6.27 14.24 -1.12
C THR A 33 -5.10 15.03 -0.53
N ASP A 34 -4.36 15.76 -1.37
CA ASP A 34 -3.27 16.64 -0.95
C ASP A 34 -3.69 17.66 0.13
N ASP A 35 -4.89 18.22 0.03
CA ASP A 35 -5.39 19.23 0.98
C ASP A 35 -5.68 18.61 2.35
N ILE A 36 -6.32 17.44 2.36
CA ILE A 36 -6.59 16.69 3.58
C ILE A 36 -5.27 16.28 4.24
N LEU A 37 -4.33 15.76 3.45
CA LEU A 37 -3.00 15.38 3.92
C LEU A 37 -2.25 16.57 4.54
N SER A 38 -2.31 17.75 3.90
CA SER A 38 -1.69 18.97 4.40
C SER A 38 -2.33 19.48 5.69
N GLU A 39 -3.66 19.42 5.80
CA GLU A 39 -4.38 19.78 7.04
C GLU A 39 -3.90 18.92 8.21
N PHE A 40 -3.81 17.60 8.01
CA PHE A 40 -3.32 16.72 9.07
C PHE A 40 -1.85 17.00 9.38
N SER A 41 -0.99 17.13 8.37
CA SER A 41 0.46 17.28 8.62
C SER A 41 0.78 18.58 9.34
N SER A 42 -0.02 19.64 9.16
CA SER A 42 0.17 20.91 9.89
C SER A 42 0.08 20.74 11.41
N LYS A 43 -0.71 19.77 11.91
CA LYS A 43 -0.92 19.50 13.35
C LYS A 43 0.33 18.96 14.04
N SER A 44 1.25 18.39 13.26
CA SER A 44 2.50 17.84 13.79
C SER A 44 3.55 18.91 14.14
N ALA A 45 3.32 20.18 13.76
CA ALA A 45 4.18 21.32 14.09
C ALA A 45 5.69 21.05 13.83
N GLY A 46 6.01 20.41 12.71
CA GLY A 46 7.39 20.08 12.31
C GLY A 46 7.97 18.81 12.95
N LYS A 47 7.19 18.09 13.76
CA LYS A 47 7.64 16.92 14.54
C LYS A 47 7.23 15.57 13.96
N LEU A 48 6.61 15.54 12.78
CA LEU A 48 6.29 14.27 12.12
C LEU A 48 7.58 13.51 11.80
N LYS A 49 7.69 12.27 12.28
CA LYS A 49 8.84 11.39 12.04
C LYS A 49 8.53 10.27 11.06
N THR A 50 7.29 9.81 11.01
CA THR A 50 6.88 8.66 10.21
C THR A 50 5.63 8.97 9.41
N LEU A 51 5.71 8.82 8.09
CA LEU A 51 4.60 8.97 7.17
C LEU A 51 4.39 7.64 6.42
N ILE A 52 3.23 7.02 6.63
CA ILE A 52 2.83 5.78 5.96
C ILE A 52 1.52 6.06 5.21
N LEU A 53 1.59 6.04 3.87
CA LEU A 53 0.44 6.23 2.98
C LEU A 53 0.31 5.01 2.09
N ARG A 54 -0.67 4.14 2.33
CA ARG A 54 -0.88 2.93 1.52
C ARG A 54 -1.99 3.17 0.52
N GLN A 55 -1.72 2.96 -0.77
CA GLN A 55 -2.72 3.07 -1.84
C GLN A 55 -3.49 4.41 -1.84
N CYS A 56 -2.79 5.52 -1.55
CA CYS A 56 -3.38 6.86 -1.57
C CYS A 56 -3.29 7.44 -2.98
N LEU A 57 -4.22 7.03 -3.85
CA LEU A 57 -4.15 7.29 -5.30
C LEU A 57 -4.33 8.77 -5.68
N MET A 58 -4.94 9.57 -4.81
CA MET A 58 -5.21 11.00 -5.02
C MET A 58 -4.15 11.92 -4.37
N VAL A 59 -3.12 11.34 -3.77
CA VAL A 59 -1.96 12.10 -3.26
C VAL A 59 -0.95 12.26 -4.38
N THR A 60 -0.52 13.50 -4.61
CA THR A 60 0.44 13.86 -5.65
C THR A 60 1.76 14.32 -5.06
N ASP A 61 2.77 14.51 -5.92
CA ASP A 61 4.07 15.05 -5.55
C ASP A 61 3.95 16.38 -4.79
N LYS A 62 2.98 17.23 -5.16
CA LYS A 62 2.73 18.51 -4.48
C LYS A 62 2.27 18.31 -3.04
N GLY A 63 1.35 17.37 -2.81
CA GLY A 63 0.87 17.03 -1.47
C GLY A 63 1.98 16.48 -0.60
N LEU A 64 2.74 15.50 -1.11
CA LEU A 64 3.87 14.93 -0.37
C LEU A 64 4.93 15.99 -0.06
N ARG A 65 5.24 16.86 -1.03
CA ARG A 65 6.21 17.94 -0.85
C ARG A 65 5.81 18.92 0.24
N ARG A 66 4.54 19.32 0.31
CA ARG A 66 4.04 20.18 1.40
C ARG A 66 4.21 19.54 2.77
N VAL A 67 3.97 18.23 2.90
CA VAL A 67 4.16 17.51 4.17
C VAL A 67 5.63 17.53 4.58
N VAL A 68 6.53 17.24 3.63
CA VAL A 68 7.98 17.20 3.84
C VAL A 68 8.53 18.57 4.23
N ASP A 69 8.16 19.62 3.49
CA ASP A 69 8.64 20.98 3.76
C ASP A 69 8.13 21.49 5.13
N ALA A 70 6.92 21.09 5.54
CA ALA A 70 6.39 21.39 6.87
C ALA A 70 7.01 20.52 7.99
N ASN A 71 7.63 19.38 7.66
CA ASN A 71 8.16 18.40 8.60
C ASN A 71 9.55 17.88 8.19
N PRO A 72 10.59 18.70 8.38
CA PRO A 72 11.94 18.35 7.96
C PRO A 72 12.59 17.21 8.76
N LEU A 73 11.94 16.73 9.83
CA LEU A 73 12.45 15.67 10.72
C LEU A 73 11.94 14.26 10.36
N ILE A 74 11.23 14.09 9.25
CA ILE A 74 10.72 12.78 8.82
C ILE A 74 11.89 11.83 8.56
N THR A 75 11.95 10.71 9.28
CA THR A 75 12.97 9.66 9.06
C THR A 75 12.41 8.47 8.27
N LYS A 76 11.08 8.31 8.21
CA LYS A 76 10.43 7.16 7.57
C LYS A 76 9.31 7.60 6.63
N ILE A 77 9.46 7.29 5.35
CA ILE A 77 8.44 7.47 4.32
C ILE A 77 8.11 6.08 3.74
N ILE A 78 6.86 5.67 3.84
CA ILE A 78 6.35 4.41 3.31
C ILE A 78 5.11 4.74 2.49
N VAL A 79 5.24 4.81 1.17
CA VAL A 79 4.16 5.22 0.25
C VAL A 79 3.78 4.14 -0.78
N PRO A 80 3.55 2.89 -0.36
CA PRO A 80 3.33 1.78 -1.27
C PRO A 80 2.02 1.96 -2.05
N GLY A 81 2.08 1.82 -3.37
CA GLY A 81 0.92 1.89 -4.25
C GLY A 81 0.32 3.30 -4.40
N CYS A 82 1.04 4.36 -4.04
CA CYS A 82 0.64 5.73 -4.31
C CYS A 82 0.96 6.12 -5.76
N SER A 83 0.13 5.70 -6.71
CA SER A 83 0.37 5.88 -8.16
C SER A 83 0.30 7.33 -8.65
N GLY A 84 -0.18 8.26 -7.82
CA GLY A 84 -0.17 9.70 -8.11
C GLY A 84 1.19 10.37 -7.84
N LEU A 85 2.15 9.63 -7.27
CA LEU A 85 3.53 10.08 -7.07
C LEU A 85 4.41 9.68 -8.25
N THR A 86 5.49 10.43 -8.45
CA THR A 86 6.50 10.17 -9.49
C THR A 86 7.89 9.97 -8.88
N PRO A 87 8.83 9.34 -9.61
CA PRO A 87 10.23 9.28 -9.20
C PRO A 87 10.80 10.67 -8.92
N GLU A 88 10.52 11.64 -9.79
CA GLU A 88 11.01 13.01 -9.66
C GLU A 88 10.48 13.68 -8.39
N GLY A 89 9.18 13.54 -8.10
CA GLY A 89 8.59 14.07 -6.87
C GLY A 89 9.16 13.44 -5.60
N ILE A 90 9.42 12.12 -5.61
CA ILE A 90 10.10 11.44 -4.51
C ILE A 90 11.53 11.96 -4.35
N MET A 91 12.28 12.10 -5.45
CA MET A 91 13.65 12.62 -5.45
C MET A 91 13.73 14.02 -4.83
N GLU A 92 12.83 14.93 -5.24
CA GLU A 92 12.75 16.28 -4.66
C GLU A 92 12.43 16.26 -3.16
N CYS A 93 11.54 15.38 -2.73
CA CYS A 93 11.17 15.23 -1.33
C CYS A 93 12.35 14.75 -0.47
N VAL A 94 13.06 13.71 -0.90
CA VAL A 94 14.21 13.18 -0.14
C VAL A 94 15.38 14.15 -0.15
N GLU A 95 15.58 14.89 -1.23
CA GLU A 95 16.57 15.97 -1.30
C GLU A 95 16.23 17.10 -0.31
N SER A 96 14.96 17.52 -0.26
CA SER A 96 14.50 18.55 0.69
C SER A 96 14.77 18.13 2.15
N LEU A 97 14.47 16.87 2.50
CA LEU A 97 14.76 16.33 3.84
C LEU A 97 16.26 16.29 4.15
N SER A 98 17.12 16.16 3.13
CA SER A 98 18.56 15.96 3.32
C SER A 98 19.36 17.25 3.55
N LYS A 99 18.75 18.44 3.37
CA LYS A 99 19.42 19.75 3.41
C LYS A 99 20.19 20.08 4.70
N ASN A 100 19.87 19.41 5.82
CA ASN A 100 20.51 19.63 7.13
C ASN A 100 21.32 18.41 7.63
N ASN A 101 21.92 17.65 6.71
CA ASN A 101 22.59 16.37 7.00
C ASN A 101 21.69 15.33 7.68
N HIS A 102 20.37 15.56 7.59
CA HIS A 102 19.37 14.60 8.01
C HIS A 102 19.32 13.47 6.99
N LYS A 103 19.20 12.24 7.47
CA LYS A 103 19.22 11.05 6.64
C LYS A 103 17.95 10.25 6.90
N LEU A 104 17.36 9.74 5.82
CA LEU A 104 16.21 8.85 5.91
C LEU A 104 16.64 7.46 6.37
N GLU A 105 15.89 6.90 7.31
CA GLU A 105 16.07 5.54 7.81
C GLU A 105 15.27 4.52 6.98
N THR A 106 14.12 4.92 6.46
CA THR A 106 13.23 4.03 5.71
C THR A 106 12.55 4.78 4.58
N LEU A 107 12.72 4.27 3.35
CA LEU A 107 12.05 4.75 2.16
C LEU A 107 11.44 3.57 1.41
N HIS A 108 10.15 3.31 1.62
CA HIS A 108 9.42 2.28 0.88
C HIS A 108 8.50 2.93 -0.14
N ILE A 109 8.76 2.67 -1.42
CA ILE A 109 8.18 3.39 -2.57
C ILE A 109 7.70 2.41 -3.65
N ASN A 110 7.54 1.12 -3.31
CA ASN A 110 6.99 0.15 -4.25
C ASN A 110 5.60 0.55 -4.77
N GLY A 111 5.37 0.42 -6.08
CA GLY A 111 4.12 0.83 -6.72
C GLY A 111 4.09 2.28 -7.20
N VAL A 112 5.14 3.06 -6.95
CA VAL A 112 5.47 4.25 -7.74
C VAL A 112 6.24 3.78 -8.98
N ASN A 113 5.73 4.09 -10.17
CA ASN A 113 6.26 3.57 -11.43
C ASN A 113 7.32 4.50 -12.02
N GLY A 114 8.28 3.93 -12.77
CA GLY A 114 9.24 4.71 -13.58
C GLY A 114 10.62 4.97 -12.93
N PHE A 115 10.94 4.34 -11.79
CA PHE A 115 12.28 4.44 -11.23
C PHE A 115 13.35 3.87 -12.16
N THR A 116 14.48 4.59 -12.27
CA THR A 116 15.66 4.19 -13.06
C THR A 116 16.80 3.80 -12.12
N LYS A 117 17.85 3.17 -12.66
CA LYS A 117 19.06 2.84 -11.88
C LYS A 117 19.76 4.08 -11.35
N GLN A 118 19.70 5.19 -12.09
CA GLN A 118 20.23 6.49 -11.67
C GLN A 118 19.47 7.02 -10.46
N HIS A 119 18.13 6.98 -10.49
CA HIS A 119 17.31 7.34 -9.34
C HIS A 119 17.68 6.48 -8.13
N LEU A 120 17.74 5.16 -8.30
CA LEU A 120 18.07 4.25 -7.21
C LEU A 120 19.46 4.53 -6.59
N SER A 121 20.48 4.77 -7.42
CA SER A 121 21.82 5.15 -6.98
C SER A 121 21.81 6.45 -6.18
N ALA A 122 21.09 7.46 -6.65
CA ALA A 122 20.97 8.75 -5.97
C ALA A 122 20.21 8.62 -4.64
N LEU A 123 19.12 7.84 -4.58
CA LEU A 123 18.37 7.58 -3.35
C LEU A 123 19.25 7.00 -2.23
N TYR A 124 20.15 6.06 -2.55
CA TYR A 124 21.09 5.52 -1.55
C TYR A 124 21.97 6.58 -0.89
N THR A 125 22.26 7.69 -1.56
CA THR A 125 23.05 8.78 -0.98
C THR A 125 22.30 9.59 0.08
N TYR A 126 20.95 9.53 0.08
CA TYR A 126 20.09 10.23 1.03
C TYR A 126 19.69 9.38 2.25
N LEU A 127 19.96 8.08 2.18
CA LEU A 127 19.69 7.14 3.28
C LEU A 127 20.82 7.14 4.31
N SER A 128 20.50 6.75 5.55
CA SER A 128 21.49 6.44 6.58
C SER A 128 22.27 5.16 6.25
N SER A 129 23.37 4.87 6.96
CA SER A 129 24.12 3.61 6.77
C SER A 129 23.25 2.36 6.98
N GLU A 130 22.32 2.42 7.94
CA GLU A 130 21.32 1.38 8.21
C GLU A 130 19.99 1.63 7.47
N GLY A 131 19.99 2.55 6.51
CA GLY A 131 18.80 2.97 5.79
C GLY A 131 18.27 1.86 4.89
N THR A 132 16.95 1.79 4.76
CA THR A 132 16.27 0.73 4.00
C THR A 132 15.45 1.30 2.86
N ILE A 133 15.52 0.64 1.71
CA ILE A 133 14.71 0.89 0.52
C ILE A 133 14.19 -0.44 -0.02
N ASP A 134 12.94 -0.46 -0.48
CA ASP A 134 12.25 -1.66 -0.96
C ASP A 134 12.35 -1.88 -2.47
N LEU A 135 13.15 -1.07 -3.16
CA LEU A 135 13.47 -1.20 -4.59
C LEU A 135 14.91 -1.69 -4.77
N GLU A 136 15.09 -2.55 -5.76
CA GLU A 136 16.41 -3.00 -6.20
C GLU A 136 16.41 -3.30 -7.72
N VAL A 137 17.58 -3.50 -8.31
CA VAL A 137 17.68 -3.94 -9.71
C VAL A 137 17.32 -5.43 -9.81
N CYS A 138 16.33 -5.75 -10.64
CA CYS A 138 15.88 -7.11 -10.85
C CYS A 138 16.91 -7.97 -11.57
N PRO A 139 17.38 -9.10 -11.01
CA PRO A 139 18.37 -9.94 -11.67
C PRO A 139 17.82 -10.72 -12.88
N LYS A 140 16.51 -10.62 -13.15
CA LYS A 140 15.84 -11.32 -14.26
C LYS A 140 15.51 -10.42 -15.44
N CYS A 141 15.17 -9.15 -15.19
CA CYS A 141 14.82 -8.19 -16.24
C CYS A 141 15.63 -6.90 -16.22
N ASP A 142 16.57 -6.76 -15.27
CA ASP A 142 17.46 -5.60 -15.14
C ASP A 142 16.78 -4.24 -14.86
N GLU A 143 15.47 -4.27 -14.60
CA GLU A 143 14.65 -3.11 -14.22
C GLU A 143 14.66 -2.85 -12.71
N VAL A 144 14.51 -1.59 -12.30
CA VAL A 144 14.36 -1.21 -10.88
C VAL A 144 12.95 -1.55 -10.40
N ARG A 145 12.83 -2.53 -9.51
CA ARG A 145 11.55 -3.05 -9.00
C ARG A 145 11.69 -3.54 -7.57
N MET A 146 10.56 -3.67 -6.89
CA MET A 146 10.53 -4.38 -5.62
C MET A 146 10.71 -5.89 -5.86
N ILE A 147 11.60 -6.50 -5.09
CA ILE A 147 11.89 -7.93 -5.14
C ILE A 147 11.58 -8.54 -3.77
N PRO A 148 10.45 -9.25 -3.65
CA PRO A 148 10.10 -9.85 -2.39
C PRO A 148 11.05 -10.98 -2.00
N SER A 149 11.39 -11.02 -0.72
CA SER A 149 12.00 -12.21 -0.13
C SER A 149 11.01 -13.38 -0.19
N CYS A 150 11.51 -14.57 -0.51
CA CYS A 150 10.71 -15.79 -0.49
C CYS A 150 11.00 -16.57 0.79
N SER A 151 9.97 -16.84 1.59
CA SER A 151 10.09 -17.63 2.83
C SER A 151 10.11 -19.14 2.60
N ARG A 152 9.86 -19.62 1.38
CA ARG A 152 9.86 -21.06 1.08
C ARG A 152 11.25 -21.66 1.27
N GLU A 153 11.32 -22.74 2.03
CA GLU A 153 12.59 -23.36 2.40
C GLU A 153 13.40 -23.87 1.19
N SER A 154 12.73 -24.46 0.21
CA SER A 154 13.36 -24.90 -1.05
C SER A 154 14.00 -23.75 -1.84
N CYS A 155 13.64 -22.50 -1.53
CA CYS A 155 14.14 -21.29 -2.17
C CYS A 155 15.25 -20.58 -1.38
N LYS A 156 15.74 -21.16 -0.26
CA LYS A 156 16.84 -20.60 0.56
C LYS A 156 18.12 -20.30 -0.24
N GLN A 157 18.28 -20.85 -1.45
CA GLN A 157 19.37 -20.55 -2.40
C GLN A 157 19.05 -19.46 -3.45
N ARG A 158 18.06 -18.59 -3.23
CA ARG A 158 17.72 -17.43 -4.11
C ARG A 158 17.38 -17.78 -5.56
N LYS A 159 17.06 -19.04 -5.89
CA LYS A 159 16.67 -19.46 -7.26
C LYS A 159 15.44 -18.69 -7.80
N CYS A 160 14.54 -18.30 -6.90
CA CYS A 160 13.33 -17.52 -7.22
C CYS A 160 13.52 -16.00 -7.02
N ARG A 161 14.75 -15.48 -6.95
CA ARG A 161 14.99 -14.04 -6.81
C ARG A 161 14.61 -13.32 -8.09
N GLY A 162 13.65 -12.41 -7.98
CA GLY A 162 13.11 -11.62 -9.09
C GLY A 162 11.86 -10.86 -8.67
N CYS A 163 11.53 -9.83 -9.45
CA CYS A 163 10.35 -8.98 -9.24
C CYS A 163 9.04 -9.75 -9.49
N TRP A 164 7.91 -9.13 -9.13
CA TRP A 164 6.56 -9.70 -9.32
C TRP A 164 6.20 -10.04 -10.76
N LEU A 165 6.81 -9.39 -11.76
CA LEU A 165 6.58 -9.69 -13.18
C LEU A 165 7.41 -10.87 -13.69
N CYS A 166 8.62 -11.08 -13.13
CA CYS A 166 9.50 -12.14 -13.58
C CYS A 166 9.25 -13.47 -12.86
N ILE A 167 8.74 -13.40 -11.63
CA ILE A 167 8.51 -14.56 -10.77
C ILE A 167 7.07 -14.47 -10.23
N PRO A 168 6.15 -15.32 -10.71
CA PRO A 168 4.80 -15.41 -10.15
C PRO A 168 4.86 -15.72 -8.66
N ARG A 169 4.05 -15.02 -7.85
CA ARG A 169 4.08 -15.10 -6.39
C ARG A 169 2.67 -15.03 -5.82
N CYS A 170 2.48 -15.62 -4.65
CA CYS A 170 1.25 -15.49 -3.89
C CYS A 170 1.03 -14.02 -3.50
N ALA A 171 -0.12 -13.45 -3.85
CA ALA A 171 -0.49 -12.07 -3.54
C ALA A 171 -0.63 -11.79 -2.02
N GLU A 172 -0.79 -12.84 -1.21
CA GLU A 172 -0.89 -12.73 0.25
C GLU A 172 0.48 -12.81 0.93
N CYS A 173 1.23 -13.90 0.71
CA CYS A 173 2.46 -14.18 1.46
C CYS A 173 3.76 -14.00 0.65
N ALA A 174 3.66 -13.55 -0.61
CA ALA A 174 4.79 -13.28 -1.51
C ALA A 174 5.72 -14.45 -1.85
N VAL A 175 5.41 -15.68 -1.38
CA VAL A 175 6.14 -16.89 -1.76
C VAL A 175 6.01 -17.13 -3.26
N CYS A 176 7.09 -17.58 -3.89
CA CYS A 176 7.05 -17.88 -5.32
C CYS A 176 6.12 -19.05 -5.63
N LEU A 177 5.48 -18.99 -6.79
CA LEU A 177 4.60 -20.04 -7.31
C LEU A 177 5.30 -20.85 -8.42
N VAL A 178 6.63 -20.78 -8.47
CA VAL A 178 7.47 -21.53 -9.40
C VAL A 178 7.84 -22.87 -8.74
N GLY A 179 7.46 -23.98 -9.38
CA GLY A 179 7.72 -25.37 -8.92
C GLY A 179 6.57 -26.31 -9.28
N SER A 180 6.85 -27.62 -9.39
CA SER A 180 5.84 -28.66 -9.69
C SER A 180 4.78 -28.82 -8.60
N ASP A 181 5.13 -28.51 -7.35
CA ASP A 181 4.29 -28.78 -6.18
C ASP A 181 3.47 -27.56 -5.76
N THR A 182 3.51 -26.49 -6.55
CA THR A 182 2.78 -25.26 -6.26
C THR A 182 1.47 -25.19 -7.02
N GLU A 183 0.41 -25.62 -6.35
CA GLU A 183 -0.94 -25.25 -6.76
C GLU A 183 -1.20 -23.78 -6.42
N SER A 184 -1.58 -23.01 -7.44
CA SER A 184 -2.05 -21.64 -7.29
C SER A 184 -3.51 -21.54 -7.69
N GLN A 185 -4.22 -20.62 -7.05
CA GLN A 185 -5.64 -20.37 -7.27
C GLN A 185 -5.88 -18.88 -7.44
N GLU A 186 -6.79 -18.53 -8.34
CA GLU A 186 -7.15 -17.14 -8.59
C GLU A 186 -7.80 -16.50 -7.36
N ALA A 187 -7.40 -15.25 -7.08
CA ALA A 187 -8.05 -14.42 -6.09
C ALA A 187 -9.21 -13.61 -6.71
N ALA A 188 -10.12 -13.13 -5.86
CA ALA A 188 -11.21 -12.23 -6.26
C ALA A 188 -10.74 -10.82 -6.59
N CYS A 189 -9.49 -10.46 -6.30
CA CYS A 189 -8.96 -9.10 -6.54
C CYS A 189 -8.79 -8.72 -8.01
N GLY A 190 -8.83 -9.67 -8.94
CA GLY A 190 -8.54 -9.42 -10.36
C GLY A 190 -7.04 -9.18 -10.62
N ASN A 191 -6.70 -8.68 -11.82
CA ASN A 191 -5.34 -8.31 -12.24
C ASN A 191 -4.29 -9.42 -12.07
N ASP A 192 -4.62 -10.65 -12.42
CA ASP A 192 -3.73 -11.82 -12.33
C ASP A 192 -3.22 -12.13 -10.90
N ASP A 193 -3.88 -11.58 -9.87
CA ASP A 193 -3.59 -11.93 -8.47
C ASP A 193 -3.91 -13.40 -8.22
N VAL A 194 -2.85 -14.16 -7.93
CA VAL A 194 -2.91 -15.58 -7.59
C VAL A 194 -2.46 -15.82 -6.15
N LEU A 195 -3.02 -16.83 -5.51
CA LEU A 195 -2.69 -17.24 -4.15
C LEU A 195 -2.16 -18.66 -4.16
N CYS A 196 -1.21 -18.98 -3.28
CA CYS A 196 -0.89 -20.37 -2.99
C CYS A 196 -2.08 -21.06 -2.32
N LEU A 197 -2.15 -22.39 -2.44
CA LEU A 197 -3.23 -23.19 -1.84
C LEU A 197 -3.41 -22.91 -0.33
N GLU A 198 -2.32 -22.81 0.44
CA GLU A 198 -2.37 -22.52 1.88
C GLU A 198 -3.09 -21.20 2.19
N CYS A 199 -2.70 -20.10 1.54
CA CYS A 199 -3.36 -18.81 1.71
C CYS A 199 -4.79 -18.84 1.18
N TRP A 200 -5.02 -19.47 0.04
CA TRP A 200 -6.35 -19.58 -0.55
C TRP A 200 -7.33 -20.28 0.39
N LEU A 201 -6.92 -21.35 1.08
CA LEU A 201 -7.76 -22.11 2.01
C LEU A 201 -8.16 -21.30 3.26
N VAL A 202 -7.23 -20.54 3.84
CA VAL A 202 -7.46 -19.84 5.12
C VAL A 202 -8.12 -18.47 4.94
N LEU A 203 -7.99 -17.82 3.79
CA LEU A 203 -8.57 -16.50 3.57
C LEU A 203 -10.11 -16.57 3.45
N PRO A 204 -10.83 -15.56 3.96
CA PRO A 204 -12.28 -15.44 3.77
C PRO A 204 -12.62 -15.42 2.28
N LYS A 205 -13.75 -16.04 1.89
CA LYS A 205 -14.16 -16.19 0.49
C LYS A 205 -15.46 -15.45 0.21
N CYS A 206 -15.57 -14.94 -1.01
CA CYS A 206 -16.82 -14.40 -1.53
C CYS A 206 -17.89 -15.50 -1.51
N ARG A 207 -19.08 -15.20 -0.99
CA ARG A 207 -20.19 -16.17 -0.89
C ARG A 207 -20.68 -16.72 -2.23
N PHE A 208 -20.41 -16.02 -3.34
CA PHE A 208 -20.94 -16.37 -4.67
C PHE A 208 -19.90 -17.10 -5.52
N CYS A 209 -18.71 -16.54 -5.68
CA CYS A 209 -17.66 -17.15 -6.53
C CYS A 209 -16.67 -18.03 -5.75
N ASN A 210 -16.78 -18.09 -4.43
CA ASN A 210 -15.89 -18.84 -3.54
C ASN A 210 -14.40 -18.45 -3.66
N LYS A 211 -14.09 -17.26 -4.19
CA LYS A 211 -12.73 -16.73 -4.29
C LYS A 211 -12.42 -15.75 -3.14
N PRO A 212 -11.23 -15.78 -2.54
CA PRO A 212 -10.80 -14.83 -1.51
C PRO A 212 -10.18 -13.56 -2.09
N TYR A 213 -10.18 -12.46 -1.34
CA TYR A 213 -9.26 -11.33 -1.57
C TYR A 213 -8.00 -11.50 -0.73
N CYS A 214 -6.84 -11.15 -1.30
CA CYS A 214 -5.64 -10.91 -0.49
C CYS A 214 -5.86 -9.72 0.47
N THR A 215 -5.03 -9.63 1.52
CA THR A 215 -5.12 -8.60 2.57
C THR A 215 -4.97 -7.20 1.99
N ASN A 216 -4.10 -7.01 1.00
CA ASN A 216 -3.90 -5.72 0.31
C ASN A 216 -5.14 -5.23 -0.46
N HIS A 217 -6.09 -6.12 -0.77
CA HIS A 217 -7.33 -5.79 -1.47
C HIS A 217 -8.58 -6.10 -0.63
N SER A 218 -8.41 -6.32 0.68
CA SER A 218 -9.50 -6.66 1.59
C SER A 218 -10.55 -5.55 1.74
N SER A 219 -10.18 -4.29 1.51
CA SER A 219 -11.12 -3.15 1.56
C SER A 219 -12.12 -3.13 0.40
N ARG A 220 -11.91 -3.94 -0.65
CA ARG A 220 -12.86 -4.10 -1.77
C ARG A 220 -13.98 -5.12 -1.47
N ARG A 221 -13.97 -5.71 -0.28
CA ARG A 221 -15.02 -6.61 0.20
C ARG A 221 -16.28 -5.80 0.51
N HIS A 222 -17.40 -6.18 -0.08
CA HIS A 222 -18.71 -5.69 0.35
C HIS A 222 -19.15 -6.54 1.55
N GLU A 223 -19.08 -5.97 2.75
CA GLU A 223 -19.59 -6.63 3.95
C GLU A 223 -21.10 -6.78 3.86
N ILE A 224 -21.58 -8.00 4.04
CA ILE A 224 -23.00 -8.28 4.12
C ILE A 224 -23.37 -8.27 5.60
N ALA A 225 -24.38 -7.47 5.98
CA ALA A 225 -24.93 -7.53 7.32
C ALA A 225 -25.51 -8.94 7.56
N ILE A 226 -24.81 -9.76 8.34
CA ILE A 226 -25.31 -11.08 8.73
C ILE A 226 -26.21 -10.86 9.94
N THR A 227 -27.47 -11.29 9.84
CA THR A 227 -28.43 -11.29 10.95
C THR A 227 -28.19 -12.42 11.96
N ASP A 228 -27.25 -13.33 11.69
CA ASP A 228 -26.97 -14.52 12.49
C ASP A 228 -25.49 -14.62 12.91
N ALA A 229 -25.24 -14.63 14.21
CA ALA A 229 -23.91 -14.62 14.83
C ALA A 229 -23.09 -15.93 14.67
N VAL A 230 -23.68 -16.96 14.06
CA VAL A 230 -23.07 -18.30 13.93
C VAL A 230 -22.39 -18.51 12.57
N SER A 231 -22.63 -17.63 11.60
CA SER A 231 -22.09 -17.74 10.24
C SER A 231 -20.71 -17.10 10.14
N ARG A 232 -19.75 -17.75 9.46
CA ARG A 232 -18.46 -17.12 9.10
C ARG A 232 -18.70 -15.79 8.37
N PRO A 233 -17.85 -14.76 8.51
CA PRO A 233 -18.01 -13.50 7.79
C PRO A 233 -18.07 -13.77 6.28
N SER A 234 -19.26 -13.66 5.71
CA SER A 234 -19.50 -13.74 4.29
C SER A 234 -19.43 -12.34 3.71
N PHE A 235 -18.49 -12.10 2.81
CA PHE A 235 -18.50 -10.89 2.00
C PHE A 235 -18.93 -11.22 0.57
N GLU A 236 -19.32 -10.19 -0.16
CA GLU A 236 -19.49 -10.24 -1.61
C GLU A 236 -18.31 -9.51 -2.27
N CYS A 237 -17.67 -10.16 -3.25
CA CYS A 237 -16.63 -9.48 -4.02
C CYS A 237 -17.25 -8.50 -5.01
N GLU A 238 -16.50 -7.45 -5.33
CA GLU A 238 -16.91 -6.39 -6.25
C GLU A 238 -17.44 -6.93 -7.58
N ALA A 239 -16.78 -7.94 -8.15
CA ALA A 239 -17.24 -8.58 -9.38
C ALA A 239 -18.58 -9.31 -9.26
N CYS A 240 -18.90 -9.89 -8.10
CA CYS A 240 -20.20 -10.51 -7.85
C CYS A 240 -21.26 -9.46 -7.55
N TYR A 241 -20.91 -8.43 -6.77
CA TYR A 241 -21.79 -7.31 -6.45
C TYR A 241 -22.32 -6.61 -7.71
N TYR A 242 -21.44 -6.30 -8.66
CA TYR A 242 -21.86 -5.67 -9.91
C TYR A 242 -22.67 -6.60 -10.83
N ARG A 243 -22.49 -7.94 -10.73
CA ARG A 243 -23.30 -8.91 -11.48
C ARG A 243 -24.69 -9.11 -10.90
N ALA A 244 -24.89 -8.83 -9.61
CA ALA A 244 -26.17 -8.99 -8.91
C ALA A 244 -27.18 -7.85 -9.16
N GLY A 245 -26.87 -6.90 -10.05
CA GLY A 245 -27.83 -5.89 -10.50
C GLY A 245 -27.84 -4.57 -9.72
N THR A 246 -26.82 -4.30 -8.90
CA THR A 246 -26.59 -2.96 -8.33
C THR A 246 -25.44 -2.27 -9.06
N ASN A 247 -25.63 -1.98 -10.35
CA ASN A 247 -24.73 -1.09 -11.08
C ASN A 247 -25.10 0.36 -10.72
N PRO A 248 -24.28 1.12 -9.96
CA PRO A 248 -24.57 2.52 -9.65
C PRO A 248 -24.47 3.43 -10.88
N TYR A 249 -24.06 2.90 -12.04
CA TYR A 249 -23.95 3.62 -13.32
C TYR A 249 -25.03 3.23 -14.35
N GLU A 250 -25.92 2.27 -14.04
CA GLU A 250 -27.14 2.07 -14.83
C GLU A 250 -28.21 3.03 -14.30
N VAL A 251 -28.13 4.27 -14.76
CA VAL A 251 -29.27 5.18 -14.73
C VAL A 251 -30.20 4.72 -15.85
N ASP A 252 -31.36 4.19 -15.48
CA ASP A 252 -32.46 3.83 -16.37
C ASP A 252 -32.81 5.06 -17.24
N TYR A 253 -32.39 5.07 -18.50
CA TYR A 253 -32.99 5.94 -19.52
C TYR A 253 -34.23 5.22 -20.04
N GLN A 254 -35.33 5.32 -19.30
CA GLN A 254 -36.65 5.01 -19.84
C GLN A 254 -37.12 6.21 -20.68
N ILE A 255 -37.26 5.98 -21.98
CA ILE A 255 -38.07 6.79 -22.91
C ILE A 255 -39.45 6.16 -22.98
#